data_AF-A0A395RVX1-F1
#
_entry.id   AF-A0A395RVX1-F1
#
_cell.length_a   1.000
_cell.length_b   1.000
_cell.length_c   1.000
_cell.angle_alpha   90.00
_cell.angle_beta   90.00
_cell.angle_gamma   90.00
#
_symmetry.space_group_name_H-M   'P 1'
#
loop_
_entity.id
_entity.type
_entity.pdbx_description
1 polymer ?
#
loop_
_entity_poly.entity_id
_entity_poly.type
_entity_poly.pdbx_seq_one_letter_code
_entity_poly.pdbx_strand_id
1 'polypeptide(L)'
;MGGDSETDLTAVLTGWRYARQLDRGVTVLKGETTPQRKIYQHPGRQFLQAETEYTMVHDAYSLGVCMIEILTWKSPIITTEPPTMSQDFIKAFDRLDFEQDNGGIYVKYPDQIKETLRCMCDELLPVVAGYEMARLVEDFLCCLDEEEEDDKNQAHQYAPFQEKDRKEVTVHFADTALKTLWDFQSAIA
;
A
#
# COMPACT_ATOMS: atom_id res chain seq x y z
N MET A 1 35.85 -19.22 19.80
CA MET A 1 35.83 -18.19 18.75
C MET A 1 35.06 -18.77 17.57
N GLY A 2 33.72 -18.68 17.62
CA GLY A 2 32.87 -19.02 16.49
C GLY A 2 32.47 -17.71 15.84
N GLY A 3 32.92 -17.50 14.60
CA GLY A 3 32.40 -16.41 13.78
C GLY A 3 31.06 -16.85 13.25
N ASP A 4 29.98 -16.23 13.72
CA ASP A 4 28.70 -16.32 13.06
C ASP A 4 28.86 -15.65 11.69
N SER A 5 28.85 -16.48 10.64
CA SER A 5 28.68 -15.99 9.28
C SER A 5 27.27 -15.42 9.20
N GLU A 6 27.16 -14.10 9.18
CA GLU A 6 25.92 -13.38 8.89
C GLU A 6 25.39 -13.87 7.54
N THR A 7 24.28 -14.59 7.57
CA THR A 7 23.62 -15.04 6.34
C THR A 7 22.93 -13.85 5.71
N ASP A 8 23.47 -13.34 4.61
CA ASP A 8 22.82 -12.33 3.78
C ASP A 8 21.49 -12.89 3.24
N LEU A 9 20.39 -12.42 3.82
CA LEU A 9 19.04 -12.72 3.34
C LEU A 9 18.78 -11.91 2.07
N THR A 10 18.54 -12.61 0.95
CA THR A 10 18.20 -11.97 -0.33
C THR A 10 16.71 -12.13 -0.62
N ALA A 11 16.00 -11.03 -0.83
CA ALA A 11 14.63 -11.02 -1.32
C ALA A 11 14.60 -10.78 -2.84
N VAL A 12 13.74 -11.51 -3.57
CA VAL A 12 13.55 -11.35 -5.02
C VAL A 12 12.08 -11.27 -5.38
N LEU A 13 11.72 -10.35 -6.28
CA LEU A 13 10.36 -10.24 -6.82
C LEU A 13 10.12 -11.29 -7.92
N THR A 14 8.95 -11.92 -7.88
CA THR A 14 8.52 -12.94 -8.84
C THR A 14 7.09 -12.66 -9.32
N GLY A 15 6.57 -13.48 -10.23
CA GLY A 15 5.16 -13.38 -10.66
C GLY A 15 4.88 -12.34 -11.75
N TRP A 16 5.88 -12.01 -12.58
CA TRP A 16 5.84 -11.03 -13.68
C TRP A 16 4.79 -11.26 -14.80
N ARG A 17 3.85 -12.19 -14.64
CA ARG A 17 2.81 -12.52 -15.63
C ARG A 17 1.87 -11.35 -15.95
N TYR A 18 1.80 -10.35 -15.08
CA TYR A 18 0.99 -9.15 -15.24
C TYR A 18 1.84 -7.88 -15.47
N ALA A 19 3.16 -8.03 -15.65
CA ALA A 19 4.06 -6.92 -15.96
C ALA A 19 3.68 -6.28 -17.29
N ARG A 20 3.81 -4.95 -17.40
CA ARG A 20 3.36 -4.17 -18.56
C ARG A 20 4.52 -3.43 -19.19
N GLN A 21 4.55 -3.39 -20.52
CA GLN A 21 5.49 -2.54 -21.26
C GLN A 21 4.92 -1.12 -21.34
N LEU A 22 5.68 -0.14 -20.86
CA LEU A 22 5.28 1.28 -20.84
C LEU A 22 5.01 1.82 -22.25
N ASP A 23 5.76 1.36 -23.26
CA ASP A 23 5.73 1.93 -24.61
C ASP A 23 4.58 1.41 -25.50
N ARG A 24 3.79 0.43 -25.04
CA ARG A 24 2.72 -0.19 -25.85
C ARG A 24 1.31 0.35 -25.58
N GLY A 25 1.17 1.37 -24.72
CA GLY A 25 0.04 2.32 -24.73
C GLY A 25 -1.39 1.80 -24.51
N VAL A 26 -1.61 0.50 -24.30
CA VAL A 26 -2.96 -0.04 -24.10
C VAL A 26 -3.00 -0.78 -22.77
N THR A 27 -3.23 -0.02 -21.69
CA THR A 27 -3.63 -0.66 -20.44
C THR A 27 -5.04 -1.19 -20.64
N VAL A 28 -5.22 -2.51 -20.60
CA VAL A 28 -6.56 -3.08 -20.45
C VAL A 28 -7.12 -2.50 -19.15
N LEU A 29 -8.13 -1.64 -19.25
CA LEU A 29 -8.81 -0.97 -18.12
C LEU A 29 -9.61 -1.97 -17.27
N LYS A 30 -9.18 -3.22 -17.17
CA LYS A 30 -9.86 -4.26 -16.42
C LYS A 30 -9.39 -4.17 -14.97
N GLY A 31 -10.28 -3.73 -14.09
CA GLY A 31 -10.12 -3.89 -12.65
C GLY A 31 -10.13 -5.36 -12.25
N GLU A 32 -9.51 -5.68 -11.12
CA GLU A 32 -9.53 -7.02 -10.59
C GLU A 32 -10.81 -7.30 -9.80
N THR A 33 -11.34 -8.51 -9.93
CA THR A 33 -12.67 -8.85 -9.41
C THR A 33 -12.60 -9.68 -8.13
N THR A 34 -11.43 -10.20 -7.78
CA THR A 34 -11.27 -11.02 -6.57
C THR A 34 -10.86 -10.16 -5.37
N PRO A 35 -11.56 -10.27 -4.21
CA PRO A 35 -11.19 -9.56 -2.99
C PRO A 35 -9.70 -9.70 -2.61
N GLN A 36 -9.14 -10.90 -2.82
CA GLN A 36 -7.74 -11.24 -2.53
C GLN A 36 -6.72 -10.41 -3.30
N ARG A 37 -7.12 -9.77 -4.39
CA ARG A 37 -6.22 -8.92 -5.18
C ARG A 37 -6.65 -7.46 -5.18
N LYS A 38 -7.96 -7.22 -5.02
CA LYS A 38 -8.53 -5.87 -4.99
C LYS A 38 -7.91 -5.00 -3.89
N ILE A 39 -7.63 -5.58 -2.72
CA ILE A 39 -7.02 -4.85 -1.59
C ILE A 39 -5.62 -4.30 -1.87
N TYR A 40 -4.85 -4.94 -2.75
CA TYR A 40 -3.51 -4.49 -3.16
C TYR A 40 -3.54 -3.51 -4.34
N GLN A 41 -4.72 -3.18 -4.88
CA GLN A 41 -4.87 -2.22 -5.95
C GLN A 41 -5.27 -0.86 -5.41
N HIS A 42 -4.65 0.20 -5.92
CA HIS A 42 -5.06 1.57 -5.61
C HIS A 42 -6.57 1.80 -5.90
N PRO A 43 -7.30 2.57 -5.09
CA PRO A 43 -8.75 2.76 -5.24
C PRO A 43 -9.23 3.11 -6.66
N GLY A 44 -8.59 4.07 -7.34
CA GLY A 44 -8.92 4.46 -8.72
C GLY A 44 -8.75 3.36 -9.80
N ARG A 45 -8.22 2.19 -9.43
CA ARG A 45 -8.05 1.01 -10.30
C ARG A 45 -8.93 -0.17 -9.92
N GLN A 46 -9.66 -0.08 -8.81
CA GLN A 46 -10.46 -1.18 -8.27
C GLN A 46 -11.86 -1.30 -8.92
N PHE A 47 -12.25 -0.33 -9.74
CA PHE A 47 -13.49 -0.38 -10.53
C PHE A 47 -13.34 -1.28 -11.77
N LEU A 48 -14.45 -1.88 -12.22
CA LEU A 48 -14.49 -2.80 -13.39
C LEU A 48 -13.87 -2.19 -14.64
N GLN A 49 -14.06 -0.88 -14.83
CA GLN A 49 -13.30 -0.05 -15.74
C GLN A 49 -12.41 0.84 -14.88
N ALA A 50 -11.09 0.64 -14.96
CA ALA A 50 -10.12 1.49 -14.26
C ALA A 50 -10.33 2.96 -14.67
N GLU A 51 -10.37 3.86 -13.69
CA GLU A 51 -10.63 5.29 -13.92
C GLU A 51 -9.39 6.00 -14.48
N THR A 52 -8.21 5.45 -14.21
CA THR A 52 -6.92 6.01 -14.62
C THR A 52 -6.04 4.99 -15.33
N GLU A 53 -5.17 5.48 -16.20
CA GLU A 53 -4.07 4.69 -16.77
C GLU A 53 -3.15 4.21 -15.65
N TYR A 54 -2.68 2.97 -15.77
CA TYR A 54 -1.75 2.42 -14.79
C TYR A 54 -0.37 3.09 -14.93
N THR A 55 0.18 3.47 -13.79
CA THR A 55 1.54 3.99 -13.62
C THR A 55 2.28 3.12 -12.61
N MET A 56 3.62 3.19 -12.59
CA MET A 56 4.44 2.44 -11.61
C MET A 56 4.12 2.85 -10.16
N VAL A 57 3.61 4.07 -9.93
CA VAL A 57 3.15 4.53 -8.60
C VAL A 57 2.02 3.66 -8.03
N HIS A 58 1.23 2.99 -8.88
CA HIS A 58 0.21 2.06 -8.39
C HIS A 58 0.81 0.84 -7.66
N ASP A 59 2.05 0.47 -7.98
CA ASP A 59 2.76 -0.60 -7.25
C ASP A 59 3.23 -0.10 -5.87
N ALA A 60 3.47 1.20 -5.70
CA ALA A 60 3.80 1.79 -4.41
C ALA A 60 2.65 1.62 -3.40
N TYR A 61 1.40 1.81 -3.83
CA TYR A 61 0.23 1.49 -3.00
C TYR A 61 0.24 0.04 -2.54
N SER A 62 0.48 -0.91 -3.47
CA SER A 62 0.51 -2.34 -3.13
C SER A 62 1.63 -2.67 -2.13
N LEU A 63 2.76 -1.95 -2.21
CA LEU A 63 3.85 -2.08 -1.24
C LEU A 63 3.43 -1.59 0.14
N GLY A 64 2.68 -0.49 0.26
CA GLY A 64 2.11 -0.04 1.54
C GLY A 64 1.24 -1.11 2.20
N VAL A 65 0.39 -1.77 1.43
CA VAL A 65 -0.41 -2.91 1.93
C VAL A 65 0.48 -4.07 2.38
N CYS A 66 1.48 -4.46 1.58
CA CYS A 66 2.45 -5.50 1.98
C CYS A 66 3.26 -5.12 3.22
N MET A 67 3.60 -3.85 3.42
CA MET A 67 4.29 -3.39 4.62
C MET A 67 3.42 -3.53 5.86
N ILE A 68 2.11 -3.23 5.79
CA ILE A 68 1.18 -3.52 6.88
C ILE A 68 1.22 -5.02 7.23
N GLU A 69 1.17 -5.89 6.22
CA GLU A 69 1.20 -7.34 6.40
C GLU A 69 2.48 -7.82 7.10
N ILE A 70 3.63 -7.36 6.62
CA ILE A 70 4.94 -7.74 7.13
C ILE A 70 5.15 -7.19 8.54
N LEU A 71 4.84 -5.92 8.79
CA LEU A 71 5.10 -5.29 10.09
C LEU A 71 4.17 -5.81 11.18
N THR A 72 2.93 -6.16 10.84
CA THR A 72 1.96 -6.72 11.82
C THR A 72 2.01 -8.24 11.90
N TRP A 73 2.70 -8.90 10.97
CA TRP A 73 2.70 -10.36 10.76
C TRP A 73 1.29 -10.93 10.52
N LYS A 74 0.36 -10.10 10.02
CA LYS A 74 -1.05 -10.45 9.82
C LYS A 74 -1.54 -9.91 8.47
N SER A 75 -2.15 -10.80 7.68
CA SER A 75 -2.81 -10.39 6.45
C SER A 75 -4.13 -9.67 6.73
N PRO A 76 -4.41 -8.50 6.11
CA PRO A 76 -5.73 -7.87 6.09
C PRO A 76 -6.82 -8.75 5.45
N ILE A 77 -6.42 -9.70 4.60
CA ILE A 77 -7.33 -10.66 3.96
C ILE A 77 -7.00 -12.11 4.32
N ILE A 78 -8.03 -12.87 4.67
CA ILE A 78 -7.92 -14.30 4.98
C ILE A 78 -8.34 -15.09 3.73
N THR A 79 -7.44 -15.96 3.26
CA THR A 79 -7.63 -16.80 2.07
C THR A 79 -8.47 -18.06 2.37
N THR A 80 -9.65 -17.87 2.96
CA THR A 80 -10.70 -18.89 3.05
C THR A 80 -11.50 -18.98 1.75
N GLU A 81 -12.41 -19.96 1.64
CA GLU A 81 -13.40 -20.01 0.57
C GLU A 81 -14.82 -19.94 1.15
N PRO A 82 -15.55 -18.81 1.00
CA PRO A 82 -15.12 -17.57 0.33
C PRO A 82 -14.06 -16.78 1.13
N PRO A 83 -13.26 -15.92 0.46
CA PRO A 83 -12.30 -15.04 1.15
C PRO A 83 -13.02 -14.08 2.10
N THR A 84 -12.38 -13.74 3.21
CA THR A 84 -12.92 -12.81 4.20
C THR A 84 -11.87 -11.83 4.69
N MET A 85 -12.29 -10.71 5.26
CA MET A 85 -11.38 -9.76 5.91
C MET A 85 -10.88 -10.28 7.25
N SER A 86 -9.69 -9.85 7.65
CA SER A 86 -9.15 -10.14 8.97
C SER A 86 -9.93 -9.40 10.06
N GLN A 87 -9.83 -9.89 11.30
CA GLN A 87 -10.48 -9.24 12.44
C GLN A 87 -9.94 -7.83 12.71
N ASP A 88 -8.66 -7.58 12.43
CA ASP A 88 -8.07 -6.26 12.60
C ASP A 88 -8.61 -5.27 11.54
N PHE A 89 -8.79 -5.74 10.30
CA PHE A 89 -9.43 -4.95 9.24
C PHE A 89 -10.89 -4.64 9.57
N ILE A 90 -11.68 -5.65 10.00
CA ILE A 90 -13.09 -5.46 10.35
C ILE A 90 -13.23 -4.43 11.48
N LYS A 91 -12.39 -4.53 12.52
CA LYS A 91 -12.41 -3.57 13.63
C LYS A 91 -12.06 -2.15 13.21
N ALA A 92 -11.07 -1.99 12.32
CA ALA A 92 -10.72 -0.67 11.77
C ALA A 92 -11.88 -0.11 10.93
N PHE A 93 -12.50 -0.94 10.08
CA PHE A 93 -13.66 -0.56 9.27
C PHE A 93 -14.84 -0.11 10.14
N ASP A 94 -15.18 -0.88 11.18
CA ASP A 94 -16.29 -0.57 12.09
C ASP A 94 -16.09 0.74 12.86
N ARG A 95 -14.84 1.16 13.12
CA ARG A 95 -14.53 2.44 13.78
C ARG A 95 -14.75 3.64 12.89
N LEU A 96 -14.59 3.47 11.59
CA LEU A 96 -14.79 4.54 10.60
C LEU A 96 -16.28 4.79 10.33
N ASP A 97 -17.18 3.98 10.91
CA ASP A 97 -18.64 4.11 10.83
C ASP A 97 -19.14 4.22 9.38
N PHE A 98 -18.50 3.48 8.48
CA PHE A 98 -18.91 3.45 7.08
C PHE A 98 -20.24 2.73 6.90
N GLU A 99 -21.01 3.17 5.90
CA GLU A 99 -22.25 2.49 5.52
C GLU A 99 -21.96 1.04 5.11
N GLN A 100 -22.41 0.11 5.94
CA GLN A 100 -22.31 -1.31 5.64
C GLN A 100 -23.35 -1.69 4.59
N ASP A 101 -22.90 -2.37 3.53
CA ASP A 101 -23.83 -3.04 2.64
C ASP A 101 -24.43 -4.26 3.36
N ASN A 102 -25.72 -4.53 3.14
CA ASN A 102 -26.46 -5.65 3.74
C ASN A 102 -25.84 -7.04 3.45
N GLY A 103 -24.82 -7.11 2.57
CA GLY A 103 -24.10 -8.32 2.20
C GLY A 103 -22.74 -8.54 2.90
N GLY A 104 -22.27 -7.64 3.78
CA GLY A 104 -21.01 -7.84 4.53
C GLY A 104 -19.73 -7.82 3.66
N ILE A 105 -19.79 -7.23 2.47
CA ILE A 105 -18.65 -7.16 1.55
C ILE A 105 -17.85 -5.88 1.85
N TYR A 106 -16.90 -5.97 2.78
CA TYR A 106 -15.98 -4.90 3.17
C TYR A 106 -15.11 -4.34 2.03
N VAL A 107 -15.12 -4.98 0.86
CA VAL A 107 -14.34 -4.59 -0.33
C VAL A 107 -15.20 -3.98 -1.44
N LYS A 108 -16.42 -3.55 -1.14
CA LYS A 108 -17.31 -2.96 -2.15
C LYS A 108 -16.78 -1.62 -2.64
N TYR A 109 -16.50 -0.70 -1.70
CA TYR A 109 -16.12 0.68 -1.99
C TYR A 109 -14.60 0.84 -1.86
N PRO A 110 -13.89 1.17 -2.96
CA PRO A 110 -12.43 1.25 -2.96
C PRO A 110 -11.84 2.23 -1.95
N ASP A 111 -12.45 3.41 -1.80
CA ASP A 111 -11.96 4.43 -0.88
C ASP A 111 -12.11 4.00 0.58
N GLN A 112 -13.20 3.29 0.91
CA GLN A 112 -13.37 2.73 2.25
C GLN A 112 -12.31 1.67 2.58
N ILE A 113 -11.86 0.88 1.60
CA ILE A 113 -10.76 -0.07 1.80
C ILE A 113 -9.48 0.68 2.15
N LYS A 114 -9.15 1.73 1.37
CA LYS A 114 -7.96 2.54 1.61
C LYS A 114 -8.01 3.21 2.99
N GLU A 115 -9.11 3.86 3.35
CA GLU A 115 -9.25 4.51 4.65
C GLU A 115 -9.20 3.50 5.81
N THR A 116 -9.72 2.29 5.61
CA THR A 116 -9.56 1.21 6.59
C THR A 116 -8.09 0.81 6.77
N LEU A 117 -7.34 0.70 5.68
CA LEU A 117 -5.89 0.42 5.72
C LEU A 117 -5.10 1.55 6.37
N ARG A 118 -5.48 2.82 6.14
CA ARG A 118 -4.90 3.98 6.85
C ARG A 118 -5.19 3.93 8.34
N CYS A 119 -6.42 3.62 8.74
CA CYS A 119 -6.77 3.42 10.14
C CYS A 119 -5.95 2.28 10.78
N MET A 120 -5.74 1.16 10.07
CA MET A 120 -4.82 0.11 10.53
C MET A 120 -3.37 0.61 10.65
N CYS A 121 -2.93 1.45 9.72
CA CYS A 121 -1.60 2.06 9.74
C CYS A 121 -1.40 2.88 11.03
N ASP A 122 -2.34 3.79 11.31
CA ASP A 122 -2.27 4.69 12.47
C ASP A 122 -2.37 3.99 13.82
N GLU A 123 -3.11 2.91 13.90
CA GLU A 123 -3.36 2.24 15.17
C GLU A 123 -2.36 1.13 15.48
N LEU A 124 -1.93 0.38 14.46
CA LEU A 124 -1.11 -0.81 14.64
C LEU A 124 0.37 -0.50 14.48
N LEU A 125 0.75 0.26 13.44
CA LEU A 125 2.15 0.42 13.08
C LEU A 125 2.98 1.22 14.09
N PRO A 126 2.48 2.29 14.72
CA PRO A 126 3.24 2.98 15.75
C PRO A 126 3.64 2.07 16.92
N VAL A 127 2.80 1.10 17.27
CA VAL A 127 3.04 0.17 18.38
C VAL A 127 4.09 -0.89 18.01
N VAL A 128 4.12 -1.35 16.76
CA VAL A 128 5.01 -2.45 16.33
C VAL A 128 6.31 -1.98 15.70
N ALA A 129 6.31 -0.83 15.03
CA ALA A 129 7.43 -0.35 14.20
C ALA A 129 7.75 1.15 14.39
N GLY A 130 7.00 1.85 15.24
CA GLY A 130 7.21 3.27 15.51
C GLY A 130 6.51 4.21 14.52
N TYR A 131 6.39 5.48 14.91
CA TYR A 131 5.64 6.48 14.15
C TYR A 131 6.26 6.82 12.80
N GLU A 132 7.58 6.76 12.68
CA GLU A 132 8.25 7.10 11.41
C GLU A 132 8.00 6.02 10.35
N MET A 133 8.04 4.74 10.73
CA MET A 133 7.65 3.64 9.84
C MET A 133 6.16 3.72 9.49
N ALA A 134 5.30 4.02 10.47
CA ALA A 134 3.87 4.19 10.22
C ALA A 134 3.60 5.29 9.17
N ARG A 135 4.24 6.45 9.30
CA ARG A 135 4.14 7.53 8.31
C ARG A 135 4.63 7.10 6.93
N LEU A 136 5.79 6.45 6.86
CA LEU A 136 6.30 5.94 5.57
C LEU A 136 5.27 5.04 4.87
N VAL A 137 4.63 4.12 5.62
CA VAL A 137 3.58 3.25 5.08
C VAL A 137 2.33 4.03 4.67
N GLU A 138 1.94 5.05 5.43
CA GLU A 138 0.85 5.94 5.07
C GLU A 138 1.14 6.68 3.74
N ASP A 139 2.35 7.22 3.56
CA ASP A 139 2.77 7.87 2.31
C ASP A 139 2.70 6.90 1.11
N PHE A 140 2.99 5.60 1.30
CA PHE A 140 2.76 4.58 0.26
C PHE A 140 1.27 4.42 -0.09
N LEU A 141 0.37 4.42 0.90
CA LEU A 141 -1.07 4.31 0.68
C LEU A 141 -1.67 5.58 0.05
N CYS A 142 -1.06 6.74 0.30
CA CYS A 142 -1.49 8.06 -0.15
C CYS A 142 -0.71 8.61 -1.35
N CYS A 143 0.19 7.81 -1.95
CA CYS A 143 1.11 8.23 -3.01
C CYS A 143 0.47 8.79 -4.31
N LEU A 144 -0.85 8.71 -4.46
CA LEU A 144 -1.60 9.23 -5.61
C LEU A 144 -2.71 10.20 -5.20
N ASP A 145 -2.80 10.57 -3.92
CA ASP A 145 -3.77 11.56 -3.48
C ASP A 145 -3.34 12.94 -3.96
N GLU A 146 -4.32 13.75 -4.34
CA GLU A 146 -4.08 15.16 -4.63
C GLU A 146 -3.79 15.88 -3.32
N GLU A 147 -2.74 16.72 -3.29
CA GLU A 147 -2.47 17.58 -2.14
C GLU A 147 -3.66 18.53 -1.95
N GLU A 148 -4.49 18.31 -0.93
CA GLU A 148 -5.42 19.34 -0.50
C GLU A 148 -4.60 20.48 0.14
N GLU A 149 -4.78 21.72 -0.34
CA GLU A 149 -4.03 22.93 0.08
C GLU A 149 -4.06 23.20 1.61
N ASP A 150 -4.89 22.48 2.36
CA ASP A 150 -5.08 22.62 3.82
C ASP A 150 -4.69 21.37 4.64
N ASP A 151 -4.16 20.29 4.04
CA ASP A 151 -3.80 19.10 4.82
C ASP A 151 -2.51 19.32 5.63
N LYS A 152 -2.67 19.54 6.94
CA LYS A 152 -1.57 19.64 7.91
C LYS A 152 -1.00 18.28 8.28
N ASN A 153 -1.46 17.18 7.68
CA ASN A 153 -0.82 15.89 7.83
C ASN A 153 0.59 15.93 7.22
N GLN A 154 1.57 15.54 8.02
CA GLN A 154 2.97 15.37 7.58
C GLN A 154 3.14 14.15 6.64
N ALA A 155 2.05 13.48 6.23
CA ALA A 155 2.00 12.22 5.48
C ALA A 155 2.23 12.38 3.95
N HIS A 156 2.91 13.45 3.56
CA HIS A 156 3.25 13.75 2.18
C HIS A 156 4.74 14.07 2.01
N GLN A 157 5.56 13.84 3.04
CA GLN A 157 6.99 14.09 2.95
C GLN A 157 7.64 13.27 1.83
N TYR A 158 7.11 12.08 1.56
CA TYR A 158 7.63 11.17 0.56
C TYR A 158 6.78 11.14 -0.70
N ALA A 159 5.56 11.71 -0.69
CA ALA A 159 4.64 11.68 -1.81
C ALA A 159 5.24 12.31 -3.08
N PRO A 160 4.91 11.74 -4.26
CA PRO A 160 5.48 12.18 -5.52
C PRO A 160 5.09 13.63 -5.88
N PHE A 161 6.08 14.55 -5.91
CA PHE A 161 5.89 15.93 -6.34
C PHE A 161 5.38 16.00 -7.79
N GLN A 162 4.44 16.89 -8.08
CA GLN A 162 3.87 17.11 -9.42
C GLN A 162 4.92 17.68 -10.40
N GLU A 163 5.85 16.85 -10.89
CA GLU A 163 6.71 17.18 -12.03
C GLU A 163 6.44 16.32 -13.27
N LYS A 164 6.75 16.90 -14.43
CA LYS A 164 6.30 16.51 -15.78
C LYS A 164 6.68 15.11 -16.25
N ASP A 165 7.42 14.33 -15.47
CA ASP A 165 7.78 12.96 -15.82
C ASP A 165 7.36 11.96 -14.73
N ARG A 166 6.24 11.27 -14.97
CA ARG A 166 5.67 10.23 -14.09
C ARG A 166 6.70 9.14 -13.71
N LYS A 167 7.76 8.93 -14.51
CA LYS A 167 8.84 7.99 -14.20
C LYS A 167 9.80 8.54 -13.15
N GLU A 168 10.28 9.78 -13.31
CA GLU A 168 11.20 10.43 -12.37
C GLU A 168 10.57 10.54 -10.99
N VAL A 169 9.29 10.88 -10.98
CA VAL A 169 8.44 10.97 -9.79
C VAL A 169 8.35 9.64 -9.02
N THR A 170 8.19 8.51 -9.72
CA THR A 170 8.16 7.18 -9.06
C THR A 170 9.55 6.78 -8.55
N VAL A 171 10.61 7.06 -9.34
CA VAL A 171 11.98 6.73 -8.95
C VAL A 171 12.39 7.52 -7.71
N HIS A 172 12.09 8.82 -7.68
CA HIS A 172 12.35 9.68 -6.53
C HIS A 172 11.61 9.19 -5.27
N PHE A 173 10.34 8.81 -5.41
CA PHE A 173 9.55 8.22 -4.33
C PHE A 173 10.23 6.95 -3.78
N ALA A 174 10.61 6.02 -4.65
CA ALA A 174 11.26 4.78 -4.25
C ALA A 174 12.65 5.00 -3.61
N ASP A 175 13.47 5.88 -4.19
CA ASP A 175 14.80 6.22 -3.68
C ASP A 175 14.71 6.89 -2.29
N THR A 176 13.72 7.76 -2.09
CA THR A 176 13.51 8.42 -0.81
C THR A 176 13.04 7.42 0.24
N ALA A 177 12.08 6.54 -0.10
CA ALA A 177 11.64 5.48 0.79
C ALA A 177 12.78 4.52 1.17
N LEU A 178 13.62 4.12 0.20
CA LEU A 178 14.80 3.28 0.44
C LEU A 178 15.80 3.95 1.38
N LYS A 179 16.07 5.24 1.16
CA LYS A 179 16.93 6.01 2.05
C LYS A 179 16.38 6.05 3.47
N THR A 180 15.09 6.31 3.65
CA THR A 180 14.44 6.33 4.96
C THR A 180 14.53 4.96 5.64
N LEU A 181 14.33 3.86 4.91
CA LEU A 181 14.50 2.50 5.45
C LEU A 181 15.95 2.23 5.88
N TRP A 182 16.95 2.70 5.12
CA TRP A 182 18.34 2.59 5.51
C TRP A 182 18.69 3.43 6.74
N ASP A 183 18.12 4.63 6.85
CA ASP A 183 18.28 5.49 8.02
C ASP A 183 17.71 4.80 9.27
N PHE A 184 16.55 4.14 9.17
CA PHE A 184 15.99 3.32 10.25
C PHE A 184 16.90 2.14 10.63
N GLN A 185 17.39 1.39 9.66
CA GLN A 185 18.29 0.26 9.91
C GLN A 185 19.57 0.73 10.63
N SER A 186 20.13 1.86 10.18
CA SER A 186 21.35 2.44 10.74
C SER A 186 21.15 2.97 12.16
N ALA A 187 19.92 3.32 12.56
CA ALA A 187 19.60 3.78 13.90
C ALA A 187 19.40 2.64 14.92
N ILE A 188 19.20 1.40 14.44
CA ILE A 188 18.97 0.21 15.28
C ILE A 188 20.25 -0.63 15.46
N ALA A 189 21.23 -0.47 14.56
CA ALA A 189 22.55 -1.13 14.59
C ALA A 189 23.55 -0.42 15.52
#